data_AF-A0A3N5SJC0-F1
#
_entry.id   AF-A0A3N5SJC0-F1
#
_cell.length_a   1.000
_cell.length_b   1.000
_cell.length_c   1.000
_cell.angle_alpha   90.00
_cell.angle_beta   90.00
_cell.angle_gamma   90.00
#
_symmetry.space_group_name_H-M   'P 1'
#
loop_
_entity.id
_entity.type
_entity.pdbx_description
1 polymer ?
#
loop_
_entity_poly.entity_id
_entity_poly.type
_entity_poly.pdbx_seq_one_letter_code
_entity_poly.pdbx_strand_id
1 'polypeptide(L)'
;MGGQEKIEGEIAFFVGATVNPSADPLEAHVIRLAKKVKAGADFIQTPCVYDMDRFQEWMKRVRDQGIDRKAPLLIGVMPLKSGQMGRDIRKKFPGALIPEGLIERLDRAGNPEEEGIKLCIEQIAILKAT
;
A
#
# COMPACT_ATOMS: atom_id res chain seq x y z
N MET A 1 -15.34 15.39 -27.19
CA MET A 1 -15.67 16.15 -25.96
C MET A 1 -14.37 16.52 -25.29
N GLY A 2 -13.89 17.75 -25.50
CA GLY A 2 -12.73 18.30 -24.79
C GLY A 2 -13.11 19.70 -24.35
N GLY A 3 -13.35 19.88 -23.05
CA GLY A 3 -13.68 21.17 -22.48
C GLY A 3 -12.48 22.11 -22.61
N GLN A 4 -12.65 23.18 -23.39
CA GLN A 4 -11.70 24.28 -23.50
C GLN A 4 -11.97 25.40 -22.49
N GLU A 5 -12.85 25.15 -21.52
CA GLU A 5 -13.16 26.14 -20.49
C GLU A 5 -11.96 26.36 -19.59
N LYS A 6 -11.55 27.62 -19.51
CA LYS A 6 -10.43 28.07 -18.70
C LYS A 6 -10.85 27.95 -17.23
N ILE A 7 -10.08 27.22 -16.43
CA ILE A 7 -10.31 27.16 -14.98
C ILE A 7 -9.88 28.52 -14.40
N GLU A 8 -10.85 29.29 -13.92
CA GLU A 8 -10.64 30.57 -13.26
C GLU A 8 -10.60 30.39 -11.73
N GLY A 9 -9.80 31.21 -11.04
CA GLY A 9 -9.63 31.16 -9.58
C GLY A 9 -8.36 30.44 -9.13
N GLU A 10 -8.13 30.43 -7.81
CA GLU A 10 -7.01 29.72 -7.19
C GLU A 10 -7.31 28.20 -7.17
N ILE A 11 -6.39 27.40 -7.71
CA ILE A 11 -6.48 25.94 -7.65
C ILE A 11 -5.82 25.47 -6.36
N ALA A 12 -6.63 25.10 -5.38
CA ALA A 12 -6.14 24.44 -4.18
C ALA A 12 -5.73 22.99 -4.51
N PHE A 13 -4.45 22.66 -4.34
CA PHE A 13 -3.96 21.29 -4.50
C PHE A 13 -4.07 20.52 -3.19
N PHE A 14 -4.49 19.25 -3.28
CA PHE A 14 -4.42 18.27 -2.19
C PHE A 14 -3.31 17.27 -2.52
N VAL A 15 -2.13 17.51 -1.97
CA VAL A 15 -0.86 16.91 -2.41
C VAL A 15 -0.58 15.62 -1.65
N GLY A 16 -0.71 14.50 -2.35
CA GLY A 16 -0.32 13.18 -1.83
C GLY A 16 1.15 12.86 -2.01
N ALA A 17 1.70 12.00 -1.16
CA ALA A 17 3.01 11.39 -1.36
C ALA A 17 2.98 9.87 -1.18
N THR A 18 3.94 9.15 -1.76
CA THR A 18 3.98 7.67 -1.66
C THR A 18 5.05 7.15 -0.70
N VAL A 19 4.80 6.00 -0.09
CA VAL A 19 5.80 5.20 0.64
C VAL A 19 5.55 3.72 0.40
N ASN A 20 6.62 2.95 0.19
CA ASN A 20 6.54 1.50 0.20
C ASN A 20 6.80 0.97 1.63
N PRO A 21 5.80 0.38 2.31
CA PRO A 21 5.95 -0.15 3.66
C PRO A 21 6.63 -1.54 3.69
N SER A 22 6.85 -2.16 2.53
CA SER A 22 7.43 -3.50 2.38
C SER A 22 8.90 -3.48 1.95
N ALA A 23 9.46 -2.32 1.59
CA ALA A 23 10.84 -2.22 1.09
C ALA A 23 11.87 -2.18 2.23
N ASP A 24 13.08 -2.66 1.92
CA ASP A 24 14.24 -2.60 2.81
C ASP A 24 15.15 -1.39 2.52
N PRO A 25 15.83 -0.86 3.56
CA PRO A 25 15.62 -1.13 4.98
C PRO A 25 14.38 -0.39 5.50
N LEU A 26 13.61 -1.04 6.36
CA LEU A 26 12.31 -0.54 6.83
C LEU A 26 12.41 0.83 7.50
N GLU A 27 13.44 1.04 8.32
CA GLU A 27 13.78 2.29 9.02
C GLU A 27 13.89 3.46 8.05
N ALA A 28 14.58 3.26 6.92
CA ALA A 28 14.78 4.33 5.95
C ALA A 28 13.46 4.76 5.31
N HIS A 29 12.53 3.82 5.12
CA HIS A 29 11.21 4.12 4.59
C HIS A 29 10.33 4.89 5.58
N VAL A 30 10.42 4.60 6.88
CA VAL A 30 9.77 5.42 7.93
C VAL A 30 10.37 6.82 8.00
N ILE A 31 11.70 6.96 7.93
CA ILE A 31 12.36 8.27 7.93
C ILE A 31 11.96 9.10 6.69
N ARG A 32 11.90 8.47 5.51
CA ARG A 32 11.45 9.14 4.28
C ARG A 32 9.99 9.57 4.36
N LEU A 33 9.13 8.74 4.94
CA LEU A 33 7.74 9.10 5.22
C LEU A 33 7.67 10.34 6.12
N ALA A 34 8.39 10.34 7.26
CA ALA A 34 8.42 11.47 8.18
C ALA A 34 8.86 12.77 7.50
N LYS A 35 9.86 12.70 6.62
CA LYS A 35 10.32 13.86 5.82
C LYS A 35 9.24 14.37 4.87
N LYS A 36 8.49 13.48 4.20
CA LYS A 36 7.39 13.85 3.30
C LYS A 36 6.23 14.50 4.04
N VAL A 37 5.83 13.94 5.17
CA VAL A 37 4.80 14.53 6.03
C VAL A 37 5.25 15.89 6.56
N LYS A 38 6.50 16.01 7.02
CA LYS A 38 7.07 17.30 7.47
C LYS A 38 7.11 18.35 6.35
N ALA A 39 7.28 17.93 5.10
CA ALA A 39 7.28 18.82 3.94
C ALA A 39 5.88 19.30 3.52
N GLY A 40 4.82 18.81 4.16
CA GLY A 40 3.44 19.23 3.89
C GLY A 40 2.65 18.30 2.97
N ALA A 41 2.98 17.00 2.90
CA ALA A 41 2.11 16.04 2.22
C ALA A 41 0.76 15.93 2.98
N ASP A 42 -0.35 16.17 2.27
CA ASP A 42 -1.70 16.16 2.83
C ASP A 42 -2.20 14.75 3.12
N PHE A 43 -1.72 13.76 2.38
CA PHE A 43 -1.98 12.35 2.61
C PHE A 43 -0.84 11.49 2.07
N ILE A 44 -0.83 10.23 2.48
CA ILE A 44 0.16 9.25 2.06
C ILE A 44 -0.56 8.08 1.41
N GLN A 45 -0.07 7.61 0.28
CA GLN A 45 -0.61 6.42 -0.39
C GLN A 45 0.46 5.34 -0.57
N THR A 46 0.18 4.14 -0.09
CA THR A 46 1.06 2.98 -0.32
C THR A 46 0.70 2.28 -1.63
N PRO A 47 1.67 1.58 -2.26
CA PRO A 47 1.35 0.49 -3.17
C PRO A 47 0.52 -0.60 -2.45
N CYS A 48 0.07 -1.60 -3.22
CA CYS A 48 -0.62 -2.75 -2.64
C CYS A 48 0.29 -3.48 -1.65
N VAL A 49 -0.25 -3.75 -0.46
CA VAL A 49 0.46 -4.46 0.60
C VAL A 49 0.02 -5.92 0.60
N TYR A 50 0.97 -6.84 0.55
CA TYR A 50 0.69 -8.29 0.57
C TYR A 50 1.27 -8.98 1.81
N ASP A 51 2.40 -8.52 2.32
CA ASP A 51 2.95 -8.99 3.59
C ASP A 51 2.39 -8.14 4.74
N MET A 52 1.41 -8.70 5.43
CA MET A 52 0.73 -8.03 6.54
C MET A 52 1.57 -7.96 7.81
N ASP A 53 2.41 -8.96 8.08
CA ASP A 53 3.26 -8.97 9.28
C ASP A 53 4.30 -7.85 9.19
N ARG A 54 4.94 -7.73 8.02
CA ARG A 54 5.87 -6.65 7.73
C ARG A 54 5.20 -5.29 7.77
N PHE A 55 3.97 -5.19 7.27
CA PHE A 55 3.18 -3.97 7.38
C PHE A 55 2.87 -3.59 8.83
N GLN A 56 2.52 -4.54 9.70
CA GLN A 56 2.28 -4.27 11.12
C GLN A 56 3.53 -3.70 11.79
N GLU A 57 4.69 -4.28 11.53
CA GLU A 57 5.97 -3.80 12.06
C GLU A 57 6.28 -2.37 11.57
N TRP A 58 6.04 -2.11 10.28
CA TRP A 58 6.16 -0.76 9.72
C TRP A 58 5.21 0.22 10.41
N MET A 59 3.92 -0.13 10.54
CA MET A 59 2.91 0.71 11.17
C MET A 59 3.20 0.97 12.64
N LYS A 60 3.79 0.01 13.36
CA LYS A 60 4.25 0.22 14.73
C LYS A 60 5.25 1.37 14.78
N ARG A 61 6.27 1.37 13.91
CA ARG A 61 7.29 2.42 13.87
C ARG A 61 6.74 3.77 13.43
N VAL A 62 5.77 3.77 12.51
CA VAL A 62 5.04 4.98 12.11
C VAL A 62 4.30 5.59 13.30
N ARG A 63 3.63 4.76 14.10
CA ARG A 63 2.93 5.15 15.34
C ARG A 63 3.87 5.60 16.45
N ASP A 64 4.98 4.90 16.65
CA ASP A 64 6.01 5.25 17.63
C ASP A 64 6.58 6.66 17.38
N GLN A 65 6.58 7.13 16.13
CA GLN A 65 6.99 8.49 15.74
C GLN A 65 5.82 9.49 15.62
N GLY A 66 4.58 9.05 15.87
CA GLY A 66 3.36 9.86 15.78
C GLY A 66 3.09 10.41 14.38
N ILE A 67 3.53 9.71 13.33
CA ILE A 67 3.38 10.16 11.94
C ILE A 67 1.94 9.96 11.45
N ASP A 68 1.30 8.86 11.88
CA ASP A 68 -0.10 8.52 11.63
C ASP A 68 -1.09 9.62 12.04
N ARG A 69 -0.71 10.45 13.03
CA ARG A 69 -1.52 11.56 13.53
C ARG A 69 -1.35 12.86 12.74
N LYS A 70 -0.41 12.89 11.79
CA LYS A 70 -0.03 14.10 11.04
C LYS A 70 -0.53 14.10 9.60
N ALA A 71 -0.70 12.93 9.01
CA ALA A 71 -1.26 12.78 7.66
C ALA A 71 -2.02 11.44 7.57
N PRO A 72 -3.21 11.41 6.91
CA PRO A 72 -3.91 10.17 6.64
C PRO A 72 -3.08 9.21 5.78
N LEU A 73 -3.17 7.92 6.07
CA LEU A 73 -2.52 6.86 5.31
C LEU A 73 -3.57 6.07 4.51
N LEU A 74 -3.51 6.17 3.19
CA LEU A 74 -4.30 5.37 2.26
C LEU A 74 -3.53 4.09 1.91
N ILE A 75 -3.97 2.97 2.47
CA ILE A 75 -3.31 1.67 2.29
C ILE A 75 -3.87 0.96 1.07
N GLY A 76 -2.99 0.62 0.13
CA GLY A 76 -3.35 -0.09 -1.09
C GLY A 76 -3.69 -1.56 -0.84
N VAL A 77 -4.84 -2.00 -1.35
CA VAL A 77 -5.30 -3.40 -1.32
C VAL A 77 -5.81 -3.76 -2.72
N MET A 78 -5.37 -4.90 -3.27
CA MET A 78 -5.79 -5.37 -4.59
C MET A 78 -5.77 -6.91 -4.66
N PRO A 79 -6.83 -7.54 -5.19
CA PRO A 79 -6.89 -9.00 -5.30
C PRO A 79 -5.87 -9.51 -6.33
N LEU A 80 -5.20 -10.61 -5.97
CA LEU A 80 -4.37 -11.38 -6.89
C LEU A 80 -5.25 -12.40 -7.61
N LYS A 81 -5.29 -12.35 -8.94
CA LYS A 81 -6.15 -13.25 -9.75
C LYS A 81 -5.57 -14.65 -9.95
N SER A 82 -4.29 -14.83 -9.64
CA SER A 82 -3.60 -16.12 -9.74
C SER A 82 -2.26 -16.06 -9.02
N GLY A 83 -1.68 -17.23 -8.69
CA GLY A 83 -0.30 -17.29 -8.20
C GLY A 83 0.70 -16.77 -9.24
N GLN A 84 0.41 -16.94 -10.54
CA GLN A 84 1.25 -16.40 -11.60
C GLN A 84 1.28 -14.87 -11.60
N MET A 85 0.14 -14.22 -11.35
CA MET A 85 0.07 -12.76 -11.19
C MET A 85 0.94 -12.30 -10.00
N GLY A 86 0.90 -13.02 -8.88
CA GLY A 86 1.76 -12.74 -7.72
C GLY A 86 3.26 -12.84 -8.07
N ARG A 87 3.66 -13.93 -8.75
CA ARG A 87 5.05 -14.11 -9.22
C ARG A 87 5.48 -13.00 -10.18
N ASP A 88 4.61 -12.62 -11.11
CA ASP A 88 4.88 -11.56 -12.09
C ASP A 88 5.07 -10.19 -11.41
N ILE A 89 4.23 -9.85 -10.45
CA ILE A 89 4.35 -8.60 -9.68
C ILE A 89 5.68 -8.58 -8.92
N ARG A 90 6.02 -9.67 -8.22
CA ARG A 90 7.29 -9.80 -7.48
C ARG A 90 8.51 -9.63 -8.39
N LYS A 91 8.44 -10.13 -9.62
CA LYS A 91 9.52 -10.00 -10.61
C LYS A 91 9.61 -8.59 -11.22
N LYS A 92 8.48 -7.96 -11.53
CA LYS A 92 8.41 -6.69 -12.27
C LYS A 92 8.64 -5.47 -11.37
N PHE A 93 8.25 -5.54 -10.10
CA PHE A 93 8.27 -4.39 -9.19
C PHE A 93 9.24 -4.63 -8.03
N PRO A 94 10.48 -4.14 -8.12
CA PRO A 94 11.43 -4.17 -7.00
C PRO A 94 10.82 -3.56 -5.74
N GLY A 95 10.75 -4.35 -4.67
CA GLY A 95 10.13 -3.96 -3.40
C GLY A 95 8.64 -4.31 -3.25
N ALA A 96 7.99 -4.93 -4.25
CA ALA A 96 6.72 -5.60 -4.06
C ALA A 96 6.97 -6.96 -3.38
N LEU A 97 6.83 -6.98 -2.05
CA LEU A 97 7.00 -8.20 -1.27
C LEU A 97 5.67 -8.96 -1.24
N ILE A 98 5.63 -10.12 -1.90
CA ILE A 98 4.48 -11.03 -1.90
C ILE A 98 4.95 -12.34 -1.25
N PRO A 99 4.44 -12.69 -0.06
CA PRO A 99 4.78 -13.94 0.62
C PRO A 99 4.51 -15.17 -0.26
N GLU A 100 5.44 -16.14 -0.26
CA GLU A 100 5.28 -17.38 -1.05
C GLU A 100 4.02 -18.15 -0.62
N GLY A 101 3.68 -18.14 0.67
CA GLY A 101 2.45 -18.78 1.17
C GLY A 101 1.17 -18.23 0.54
N LEU A 102 1.12 -16.94 0.17
CA LEU A 102 -0.03 -16.37 -0.56
C LEU A 102 -0.08 -16.89 -2.00
N ILE A 103 1.08 -17.01 -2.64
CA ILE A 103 1.19 -17.55 -4.00
C ILE A 103 0.75 -19.03 -4.01
N GLU A 104 1.22 -19.82 -3.05
CA GLU A 104 0.82 -21.23 -2.91
C GLU A 104 -0.67 -21.41 -2.64
N ARG A 105 -1.28 -20.54 -1.80
CA ARG A 105 -2.73 -20.55 -1.57
C ARG A 105 -3.49 -20.34 -2.87
N LEU A 106 -3.07 -19.38 -3.70
CA LEU A 106 -3.68 -19.11 -5.00
C LEU A 106 -3.48 -20.25 -5.99
N ASP A 107 -2.30 -20.87 -6.04
CA ASP A 107 -2.02 -22.00 -6.94
C ASP A 107 -2.82 -23.26 -6.58
N ARG A 108 -3.14 -23.46 -5.29
CA ARG A 108 -3.94 -24.60 -4.80
C ARG A 108 -5.45 -24.35 -4.83
N ALA A 109 -5.88 -23.11 -5.05
CA ALA A 109 -7.29 -22.77 -5.07
C ALA A 109 -8.00 -23.33 -6.30
N GLY A 110 -9.18 -23.92 -6.11
CA GLY A 110 -10.04 -24.34 -7.23
C GLY A 110 -10.52 -23.15 -8.08
N ASN A 111 -10.68 -21.98 -7.46
CA ASN A 111 -10.93 -20.71 -8.12
C ASN A 111 -9.97 -19.63 -7.56
N PRO A 112 -8.83 -19.37 -8.22
CA PRO A 112 -7.85 -18.40 -7.75
C PRO A 112 -8.36 -16.96 -7.66
N GLU A 113 -9.33 -16.55 -8.50
CA GLU A 113 -9.90 -15.20 -8.44
C GLU A 113 -10.73 -15.00 -7.16
N GLU A 114 -11.56 -15.97 -6.80
CA GLU A 114 -12.30 -15.96 -5.54
C GLU A 114 -11.37 -16.00 -4.33
N GLU A 115 -10.31 -16.81 -4.38
CA GLU A 115 -9.31 -16.85 -3.30
C GLU A 115 -8.59 -15.50 -3.16
N GLY A 116 -8.24 -14.85 -4.27
CA GLY A 116 -7.69 -13.49 -4.28
C GLY A 116 -8.59 -12.46 -3.60
N ILE A 117 -9.92 -12.57 -3.81
CA ILE A 117 -10.91 -11.71 -3.13
C ILE A 117 -10.93 -12.00 -1.62
N LYS A 118 -10.93 -13.28 -1.22
CA LYS A 118 -10.88 -13.69 0.20
C LYS A 118 -9.65 -13.13 0.90
N LEU A 119 -8.47 -13.22 0.26
CA LEU A 119 -7.24 -12.64 0.76
C LEU A 119 -7.37 -11.13 1.00
N CYS A 120 -8.01 -10.38 0.10
CA CYS A 120 -8.26 -8.97 0.34
C CYS A 120 -9.23 -8.70 1.50
N ILE A 121 -10.25 -9.54 1.68
CA ILE A 121 -11.16 -9.42 2.83
C ILE A 121 -10.39 -9.63 4.14
N GLU A 122 -9.52 -10.65 4.20
CA GLU A 122 -8.62 -10.90 5.33
C GLU A 122 -7.70 -9.70 5.60
N GLN A 123 -7.07 -9.15 4.57
CA GLN A 123 -6.23 -7.95 4.67
C GLN A 123 -7.01 -6.73 5.22
N ILE A 124 -8.21 -6.47 4.70
CA ILE A 124 -9.06 -5.37 5.17
C ILE A 124 -9.42 -5.55 6.64
N ALA A 125 -9.72 -6.78 7.08
CA ALA A 125 -10.03 -7.07 8.47
C ALA A 125 -8.83 -6.76 9.39
N ILE A 126 -7.62 -7.17 8.99
CA ILE A 126 -6.38 -6.85 9.71
C ILE A 126 -6.17 -5.34 9.78
N LEU A 127 -6.31 -4.63 8.64
CA LEU A 127 -6.12 -3.18 8.57
C LEU A 127 -7.10 -2.42 9.48
N LYS A 128 -8.34 -2.89 9.61
CA LYS A 128 -9.34 -2.28 10.52
C LYS A 128 -9.04 -2.53 12.00
N ALA A 129 -8.29 -3.57 12.32
CA ALA A 129 -7.89 -3.90 13.68
C ALA A 129 -6.53 -3.28 14.09
N THR A 130 -5.84 -2.64 13.14
CA THR A 130 -4.50 -2.05 13.29
C THR A 130 -4.57 -0.67 13.93
#